data_AF-A6DNN7-F1
#
_entry.id   AF-A6DNN7-F1
#
_cell.length_a   1.000
_cell.length_b   1.000
_cell.length_c   1.000
_cell.angle_alpha   90.00
_cell.angle_beta   90.00
_cell.angle_gamma   90.00
#
_symmetry.space_group_name_H-M   'P 1'
#
loop_
_entity.id
_entity.type
_entity.pdbx_description
1 polymer ?
#
loop_
_entity_poly.entity_id
_entity_poly.type
_entity_poly.pdbx_seq_one_letter_code
_entity_poly.pdbx_strand_id
1 'polypeptide(L)'
;MSEKARNHISSAEKVLAVKRHLLEGVEVSVICEELDINPNRFYEWQSKLFSNGSEALTPSKESRAVKKKIETLESKIRQKDQVVLELASELIEAKKKAGEL
;
A
#
# COMPACT_ATOMS: atom_id res chain seq x y z
N MET A 1 -36.08 -8.03 -16.37
CA MET A 1 -34.72 -8.39 -15.93
C MET A 1 -34.20 -7.22 -15.11
N SER A 2 -34.38 -7.24 -13.79
CA SER A 2 -34.02 -6.11 -12.92
C SER A 2 -32.51 -6.11 -12.72
N GLU A 3 -31.84 -5.00 -13.05
CA GLU A 3 -30.40 -4.80 -12.81
C GLU A 3 -30.17 -4.81 -11.30
N LYS A 4 -29.76 -5.98 -10.76
CA LYS A 4 -29.29 -6.09 -9.37
C LYS A 4 -28.08 -5.16 -9.22
N ALA A 5 -28.26 -4.11 -8.42
CA ALA A 5 -27.20 -3.17 -8.09
C ALA A 5 -25.97 -3.95 -7.62
N ARG A 6 -24.84 -3.71 -8.27
CA ARG A 6 -23.61 -4.46 -8.05
C ARG A 6 -23.07 -4.09 -6.67
N ASN A 7 -23.39 -4.88 -5.64
CA ASN A 7 -22.86 -4.66 -4.28
C ASN A 7 -21.34 -4.54 -4.35
N HIS A 8 -20.84 -3.35 -4.00
CA HIS A 8 -19.41 -3.05 -3.99
C HIS A 8 -18.83 -3.57 -2.69
N ILE A 9 -18.33 -4.81 -2.73
CA ILE A 9 -17.62 -5.40 -1.60
C ILE A 9 -16.17 -4.91 -1.65
N SER A 10 -15.77 -4.22 -0.59
CA SER A 10 -14.42 -3.68 -0.41
C SER A 10 -13.37 -4.80 -0.35
N SER A 11 -12.10 -4.46 -0.55
CA SER A 11 -10.99 -5.41 -0.36
C SER A 11 -10.94 -5.96 1.07
N ALA A 12 -11.21 -5.13 2.08
CA ALA A 12 -11.21 -5.53 3.48
C ALA A 12 -12.30 -6.56 3.80
N GLU A 13 -13.52 -6.35 3.28
CA GLU A 13 -14.63 -7.30 3.47
C GLU A 13 -14.35 -8.65 2.79
N LYS A 14 -13.70 -8.65 1.61
CA LYS A 14 -13.29 -9.89 0.95
C LYS A 14 -12.32 -10.70 1.80
N VAL A 15 -11.34 -10.02 2.41
CA VAL A 15 -10.37 -10.66 3.31
C VAL A 15 -11.08 -11.23 4.54
N LEU A 16 -12.01 -10.48 5.13
CA LEU A 16 -12.79 -10.93 6.28
C LEU A 16 -13.65 -12.16 5.94
N ALA A 17 -14.29 -12.18 4.78
CA ALA A 17 -15.07 -13.32 4.30
C ALA A 17 -14.20 -14.58 4.18
N VAL A 18 -13.03 -14.47 3.54
CA VAL A 18 -12.08 -15.59 3.40
C VAL A 18 -11.55 -16.03 4.78
N LYS A 19 -11.31 -15.08 5.70
CA LYS A 19 -10.88 -15.37 7.07
C LYS A 19 -11.93 -16.15 7.86
N ARG A 20 -13.21 -15.77 7.79
CA ARG A 20 -14.32 -16.48 8.48
C ARG A 20 -14.39 -17.95 8.07
N HIS A 21 -14.22 -18.24 6.78
CA HIS A 21 -14.20 -19.62 6.33
C HIS A 21 -12.97 -20.39 6.85
N LEU A 22 -11.78 -19.80 6.73
CA LEU A 22 -10.52 -20.51 7.00
C LEU A 22 -10.15 -20.64 8.47
N LEU A 23 -10.53 -19.67 9.31
CA LEU A 23 -10.16 -19.64 10.72
C LEU A 23 -11.33 -19.99 11.65
N GLU A 24 -12.56 -19.65 11.26
CA GLU A 24 -13.75 -19.83 12.10
C GLU A 24 -14.61 -21.01 11.62
N GLY A 25 -14.27 -21.63 10.48
CA GLY A 25 -14.96 -22.81 9.95
C GLY A 25 -16.34 -22.53 9.38
N VAL A 26 -16.69 -21.26 9.13
CA VAL A 26 -17.99 -20.89 8.55
C VAL A 26 -18.10 -21.45 7.13
N GLU A 27 -19.22 -22.07 6.79
CA GLU A 27 -19.43 -22.63 5.45
C GLU A 27 -19.45 -21.53 4.37
N VAL A 28 -18.94 -21.86 3.18
CA VAL A 28 -18.93 -20.94 2.03
C VAL A 28 -20.35 -20.57 1.59
N SER A 29 -21.30 -21.51 1.71
CA SER A 29 -22.74 -21.30 1.45
C SER A 29 -23.29 -20.12 2.25
N VAL A 30 -23.09 -20.13 3.57
CA VAL A 30 -23.54 -19.09 4.50
C VAL A 30 -22.91 -17.74 4.15
N ILE A 31 -21.61 -17.70 3.89
CA ILE A 31 -20.90 -16.47 3.51
C ILE A 31 -21.42 -15.92 2.18
N CYS A 32 -21.69 -16.79 1.22
CA CYS A 32 -22.20 -16.40 -0.09
C CYS A 32 -23.63 -15.87 -0.02
N GLU A 33 -24.48 -16.46 0.83
CA GLU A 33 -25.83 -15.97 1.10
C GLU A 33 -25.83 -14.60 1.79
N GLU A 34 -25.03 -14.44 2.85
CA GLU A 34 -24.91 -13.17 3.58
C GLU A 34 -24.43 -12.01 2.70
N LEU A 35 -23.50 -12.29 1.77
CA LEU A 35 -22.90 -11.29 0.89
C LEU A 35 -23.60 -11.14 -0.47
N ASP A 36 -24.64 -11.94 -0.74
CA ASP A 36 -25.33 -12.05 -2.03
C ASP A 36 -24.36 -12.23 -3.21
N ILE A 37 -23.43 -13.18 -3.07
CA ILE A 37 -22.41 -13.50 -4.08
C ILE A 37 -22.47 -14.95 -4.54
N ASN A 38 -22.00 -15.19 -5.77
CA ASN A 38 -21.80 -16.56 -6.26
C ASN A 38 -20.54 -17.19 -5.64
N PRO A 39 -20.55 -18.50 -5.30
CA PRO A 39 -19.39 -19.22 -4.77
C PRO A 39 -18.10 -19.07 -5.57
N ASN A 40 -18.17 -18.97 -6.91
CA ASN A 40 -16.99 -18.76 -7.74
C ASN A 40 -16.25 -17.47 -7.38
N ARG A 41 -16.97 -16.39 -7.01
CA ARG A 41 -16.34 -15.13 -6.58
C ARG A 41 -15.59 -15.30 -5.26
N PHE A 42 -16.12 -16.10 -4.34
CA PHE A 42 -15.45 -16.40 -3.08
C PHE A 42 -14.12 -17.13 -3.33
N TYR A 43 -14.13 -18.19 -4.15
CA TYR A 43 -12.92 -18.94 -4.49
C TYR A 43 -11.91 -18.11 -5.27
N GLU A 44 -12.36 -17.19 -6.13
CA GLU A 44 -11.46 -16.21 -6.74
C GLU A 44 -10.76 -15.32 -5.72
N TRP A 45 -11.47 -14.86 -4.68
CA TRP A 45 -10.87 -14.04 -3.62
C TRP A 45 -9.88 -14.85 -2.80
N GLN A 46 -10.24 -16.09 -2.46
CA GLN A 46 -9.35 -17.01 -1.75
C GLN A 46 -8.06 -17.24 -2.55
N SER A 47 -8.17 -17.56 -3.84
CA SER A 47 -7.02 -17.74 -4.73
C SER A 47 -6.17 -16.48 -4.85
N LYS A 48 -6.80 -15.32 -5.08
CA LYS A 48 -6.10 -14.02 -5.14
C LYS A 48 -5.41 -13.64 -3.83
N LEU A 49 -5.97 -14.02 -2.68
CA LEU A 49 -5.36 -13.78 -1.38
C LEU A 49 -4.07 -14.59 -1.20
N PHE A 50 -4.06 -15.83 -1.69
CA PHE A 50 -2.92 -16.74 -1.52
C PHE A 50 -1.91 -16.74 -2.67
N SER A 51 -2.19 -16.08 -3.80
CA SER A 51 -1.26 -16.04 -4.94
C SER A 51 0.13 -15.53 -4.57
N ASN A 52 0.21 -14.57 -3.65
CA ASN A 52 1.46 -14.01 -3.14
C ASN A 52 1.72 -14.39 -1.67
N GLY A 53 1.05 -15.43 -1.16
CA GLY A 53 1.14 -15.83 0.24
C GLY A 53 2.57 -16.20 0.67
N SER A 54 3.32 -16.88 -0.19
CA SER A 54 4.72 -17.27 0.07
C SER A 54 5.65 -16.06 0.25
N GLU A 55 5.53 -15.07 -0.62
CA GLU A 55 6.31 -13.84 -0.55
C GLU A 55 5.91 -13.00 0.67
N ALA A 56 4.61 -12.91 0.97
CA ALA A 56 4.09 -12.21 2.15
C ALA A 56 4.56 -12.81 3.49
N LEU A 57 4.80 -14.13 3.52
CA LEU A 57 5.26 -14.86 4.71
C LEU A 57 6.78 -14.98 4.80
N THR A 58 7.52 -14.56 3.76
CA THR A 58 8.97 -14.58 3.78
C THR A 58 9.48 -13.54 4.79
N PRO A 59 10.26 -13.96 5.82
CA PRO A 59 10.79 -13.05 6.82
C PRO A 59 11.74 -12.05 6.14
N SER A 60 11.25 -10.84 5.96
CA SER A 60 11.90 -9.83 5.15
C SER A 60 13.08 -9.20 5.90
N LYS A 61 14.25 -9.87 5.88
CA LYS A 61 15.53 -9.22 6.21
C LYS A 61 15.80 -8.03 5.28
N GLU A 62 15.35 -8.15 4.04
CA GLU A 62 15.40 -7.11 3.02
C GLU A 62 14.52 -5.90 3.37
N SER A 63 13.31 -6.06 3.92
CA SER A 63 12.44 -4.93 4.32
C SER A 63 13.12 -4.02 5.32
N ARG A 64 13.82 -4.57 6.31
CA ARG A 64 14.55 -3.74 7.28
C ARG A 64 15.76 -3.06 6.64
N ALA A 65 16.52 -3.77 5.81
CA ALA A 65 17.68 -3.20 5.11
C ALA A 65 17.27 -2.10 4.10
N VAL A 66 16.20 -2.34 3.35
CA VAL A 66 15.59 -1.41 2.38
C VAL A 66 15.03 -0.20 3.11
N LYS A 67 14.27 -0.37 4.21
CA LYS A 67 13.79 0.76 5.03
C LYS A 67 14.94 1.62 5.55
N LYS A 68 15.99 1.00 6.08
CA LYS A 68 17.19 1.71 6.55
C LYS A 68 17.90 2.44 5.40
N LYS A 69 17.93 1.84 4.20
CA LYS A 69 18.51 2.46 3.01
C LYS A 69 17.69 3.66 2.54
N ILE A 70 16.36 3.54 2.52
CA ILE A 70 15.43 4.63 2.21
C ILE A 70 15.67 5.79 3.18
N GLU A 71 15.66 5.53 4.49
CA GLU A 71 15.89 6.55 5.51
C GLU A 71 17.25 7.25 5.35
N THR A 72 18.31 6.48 5.06
CA THR A 72 19.65 7.02 4.79
C THR A 72 19.66 7.92 3.55
N LEU A 73 18.98 7.51 2.47
CA LEU A 73 18.93 8.28 1.23
C LEU A 73 18.09 9.55 1.41
N GLU A 74 16.96 9.47 2.10
CA GLU A 74 16.12 10.63 2.43
C GLU A 74 16.89 11.65 3.28
N SER A 75 17.67 11.21 4.27
CA SER A 75 18.53 12.10 5.07
C SER A 75 19.58 12.80 4.19
N LYS A 76 20.20 12.08 3.25
CA LYS A 76 21.17 12.66 2.31
C LYS A 76 20.54 13.69 1.37
N ILE A 77 19.30 13.46 0.94
CA ILE A 77 18.55 14.41 0.11
C ILE A 77 18.31 15.69 0.91
N ARG A 78 17.76 15.59 2.13
CA ARG A 78 17.53 16.76 3.00
C ARG A 78 18.80 17.56 3.27
N GLN A 79 19.93 16.89 3.50
CA GLN A 79 21.21 17.57 3.72
C GLN A 79 21.65 18.36 2.48
N LYS A 80 21.48 17.78 1.28
CA LYS A 80 21.81 18.47 0.02
C LYS A 80 20.87 19.64 -0.22
N ASP A 81 19.57 19.46 0.00
CA ASP A 81 18.58 20.53 -0.15
C ASP A 81 18.92 21.72 0.76
N GLN A 82 19.34 21.45 2.00
CA GLN A 82 19.79 22.50 2.93
C GLN A 82 20.99 23.28 2.39
N VAL A 83 22.03 22.59 1.91
CA VAL A 83 23.22 23.24 1.34
C VAL A 83 22.86 24.04 0.09
N VAL A 84 21.96 23.53 -0.75
CA VAL A 84 21.48 24.24 -1.94
C VAL A 84 20.72 25.52 -1.53
N LEU A 85 19.87 25.46 -0.51
CA LEU A 85 19.15 26.64 -0.01
C LEU A 85 20.11 27.69 0.56
N GLU A 86 21.13 27.28 1.29
CA GLU A 86 22.17 28.17 1.81
C GLU A 86 22.92 28.87 0.67
N LEU A 87 23.43 28.10 -0.29
CA LEU A 87 24.13 28.65 -1.47
C LEU A 87 23.23 29.56 -2.31
N ALA A 88 21.96 29.19 -2.50
CA ALA A 88 21.00 30.03 -3.22
C ALA A 88 20.77 31.36 -2.50
N SER A 89 20.68 31.33 -1.17
CA SER A 89 20.53 32.53 -0.35
C SER A 89 21.77 33.44 -0.45
N GLU A 90 22.97 32.87 -0.37
CA GLU A 90 24.23 33.60 -0.54
C GLU A 90 24.34 34.24 -1.94
N LEU A 91 23.97 33.52 -3.00
CA LEU A 91 23.96 34.03 -4.37
C LEU A 91 22.96 35.18 -4.54
N ILE A 92 21.78 35.08 -3.94
CA ILE A 92 20.78 36.16 -3.96
C ILE A 92 21.35 37.42 -3.29
N GLU A 93 21.96 37.28 -2.11
CA GLU A 93 22.57 38.41 -1.40
C GLU A 93 23.74 39.02 -2.16
N ALA A 94 24.58 38.20 -2.80
CA ALA A 94 25.66 38.68 -3.65
C ALA A 94 25.13 39.49 -4.85
N LYS A 95 24.08 38.99 -5.52
CA LYS A 95 23.45 39.69 -6.65
C LYS A 95 22.80 41.02 -6.24
N LYS A 96 22.13 41.07 -5.08
CA LYS A 96 21.61 42.34 -4.51
C LYS A 96 22.73 43.34 -4.25
N LYS A 97 23.86 42.90 -3.68
CA LYS A 97 25.03 43.76 -3.43
C LYS A 97 25.67 44.27 -4.74
N ALA A 98 25.63 43.47 -5.81
CA ALA A 98 26.13 43.85 -7.13
C ALA A 98 25.15 44.75 -7.93
N GLY A 99 23.92 44.97 -7.44
CA GLY A 99 22.91 45.75 -8.14
C GLY A 99 22.29 45.05 -9.35
N GLU A 100 22.46 43.73 -9.45
CA GLU A 100 21.87 42.89 -10.52
C GLU A 100 20.46 42.39 -10.16
N LEU A 101 20.02 42.64 -8.92
CA LEU A 101 18.70 42.39 -8.32
C LEU A 101 18.33 43.57 -7.43
#